data_AF-A0A963H698-F1
#
_entry.id   AF-A0A963H698-F1
#
_cell.length_a   1.000
_cell.length_b   1.000
_cell.length_c   1.000
_cell.angle_alpha   90.00
_cell.angle_beta   90.00
_cell.angle_gamma   90.00
#
_symmetry.space_group_name_H-M   'P 1'
#
loop_
_entity.id
_entity.type
_entity.pdbx_description
1 polymer ?
#
loop_
_entity_poly.entity_id
_entity_poly.type
_entity_poly.pdbx_seq_one_letter_code
_entity_poly.pdbx_strand_id
1 'polypeptide(L)'
;EVENEFTRAVTADGNLKAQALVSEVFELRRSFEWRGLREVPYSALRIRDAFAAWDAERKFDLAFQSVPDNKACECGAILRGVKKPTDCRIFGTVCTPENPMGSCMVSSEGACAAHYNYGRFRDIPVVAA
;
A
#
# COMPACT_ATOMS: atom_id res chain seq x y z
N GLU A 1 4.72 -13.15 -23.09
CA GLU A 1 5.36 -11.87 -23.48
C GLU A 1 4.82 -10.77 -22.56
N VAL A 2 5.56 -9.68 -22.33
CA VAL A 2 5.07 -8.52 -21.56
C VAL A 2 4.82 -7.39 -22.56
N GLU A 3 3.59 -6.89 -22.60
CA GLU A 3 3.16 -5.84 -23.51
C GLU A 3 3.04 -4.49 -22.77
N ASN A 4 3.42 -3.40 -23.43
CA ASN A 4 3.35 -2.05 -22.87
C ASN A 4 2.14 -1.29 -23.42
N GLU A 5 1.03 -1.32 -22.68
CA GLU A 5 -0.21 -0.60 -23.00
C GLU A 5 -0.15 0.91 -22.68
N PHE A 6 0.98 1.42 -22.17
CA PHE A 6 1.14 2.80 -21.72
C PHE A 6 2.34 3.51 -22.36
N THR A 7 2.57 3.23 -23.64
CA THR A 7 3.73 3.72 -24.43
C THR A 7 3.90 5.23 -24.46
N ARG A 8 2.82 6.00 -24.31
CA ARG A 8 2.89 7.47 -24.26
C ARG A 8 3.66 8.04 -23.06
N ALA A 9 3.86 7.23 -22.02
CA ALA A 9 4.48 7.66 -20.76
C ALA A 9 5.58 6.72 -20.27
N VAL A 10 5.59 5.45 -20.71
CA VAL A 10 6.56 4.44 -20.25
C VAL A 10 7.36 3.90 -21.43
N THR A 11 8.68 3.99 -21.33
CA THR A 11 9.65 3.38 -22.25
C THR A 11 10.17 2.06 -21.68
N ALA A 12 10.78 1.22 -22.53
CA ALA A 12 11.36 -0.06 -22.11
C ALA A 12 12.47 0.12 -21.06
N ASP A 13 13.30 1.15 -21.20
CA ASP A 13 14.38 1.47 -20.25
C ASP A 13 13.89 2.20 -18.99
N GLY A 14 12.63 2.66 -18.99
CA GLY A 14 12.08 3.54 -17.95
C GLY A 14 12.84 4.87 -17.83
N ASN A 15 12.80 5.48 -16.64
CA ASN A 15 13.49 6.73 -16.37
C ASN A 15 14.89 6.48 -15.80
N LEU A 16 15.91 6.46 -16.67
CA LEU A 16 17.30 6.17 -16.29
C LEU A 16 17.87 7.16 -15.26
N LYS A 17 17.50 8.44 -15.33
CA LYS A 17 17.95 9.45 -14.37
C LYS A 17 17.40 9.16 -12.97
N ALA A 18 16.11 8.82 -12.87
CA ALA A 18 15.49 8.47 -11.60
C ALA A 18 16.08 7.17 -11.02
N GLN A 19 16.30 6.15 -11.86
CA GLN A 19 16.93 4.89 -11.43
C GLN A 19 18.34 5.11 -10.87
N ALA A 20 19.15 5.95 -11.53
CA ALA A 20 20.50 6.30 -11.06
C ALA A 20 20.44 7.00 -9.69
N LEU A 21 19.58 8.01 -9.54
CA LEU A 21 19.41 8.74 -8.26
C LEU A 21 18.93 7.84 -7.13
N VAL A 22 17.94 6.96 -7.38
CA VAL A 22 17.47 6.00 -6.38
C VAL A 22 18.59 5.05 -5.98
N SER A 23 19.37 4.56 -6.95
CA SER A 23 20.49 3.64 -6.69
C SER A 23 21.66 4.30 -5.96
N GLU A 24 21.88 5.60 -6.18
CA GLU A 24 22.89 6.40 -5.50
C GLU A 24 22.52 6.62 -4.03
N VAL A 25 21.27 6.97 -3.73
CA VAL A 25 20.84 7.34 -2.38
C VAL A 25 20.42 6.13 -1.53
N PHE A 26 19.82 5.13 -2.16
CA PHE A 26 19.21 4.00 -1.47
C PHE A 26 19.86 2.65 -1.82
N GLU A 27 19.70 1.70 -0.92
CA GLU A 27 20.05 0.29 -1.12
C GLU A 27 18.94 -0.64 -0.67
N LEU A 28 18.92 -1.84 -1.24
CA LEU A 28 17.86 -2.82 -1.02
C LEU A 28 17.97 -3.47 0.37
N ARG A 29 16.86 -3.51 1.11
CA ARG A 29 16.73 -4.32 2.32
C ARG A 29 16.55 -5.78 1.95
N ARG A 30 17.18 -6.68 2.71
CA ARG A 30 17.05 -8.14 2.50
C ARG A 30 15.64 -8.65 2.79
N SER A 31 15.01 -8.15 3.85
CA SER A 31 13.62 -8.42 4.21
C SER A 31 12.98 -7.14 4.74
N PHE A 32 11.67 -7.02 4.54
CA PHE A 32 10.86 -5.96 5.12
C PHE A 32 9.41 -6.42 5.28
N GLU A 33 8.78 -6.03 6.39
CA GLU A 33 7.37 -6.32 6.62
C GLU A 33 6.49 -5.33 5.84
N TRP A 34 5.69 -5.86 4.92
CA TRP A 34 4.61 -5.12 4.29
C TRP A 34 3.31 -5.40 5.03
N ARG A 35 2.69 -4.36 5.60
CA ARG A 35 1.42 -4.48 6.31
C ARG A 35 0.38 -5.20 5.43
N GLY A 36 -0.19 -6.29 5.93
CA GLY A 36 -1.15 -7.13 5.20
C GLY A 36 -0.55 -8.17 4.24
N LEU A 37 0.75 -8.09 3.91
CA LEU A 37 1.48 -9.05 3.09
C LEU A 37 2.54 -9.85 3.88
N ARG A 38 2.87 -9.41 5.11
CA ARG A 38 3.94 -9.93 5.97
C ARG A 38 5.33 -9.64 5.39
N GLU A 39 6.35 -10.37 5.82
CA GLU A 39 7.71 -10.21 5.29
C GLU A 39 7.78 -10.55 3.81
N VAL A 40 8.35 -9.62 3.03
CA VAL A 40 8.61 -9.80 1.61
C VAL A 40 10.10 -9.52 1.36
N PRO A 41 10.86 -10.50 0.83
CA PRO A 41 12.30 -10.30 0.59
C PRO A 41 12.53 -9.26 -0.50
N TYR A 42 13.62 -8.51 -0.39
CA TYR A 42 14.08 -7.59 -1.44
C TYR A 42 13.02 -6.60 -1.94
N SER A 43 12.14 -6.17 -1.04
CA SER A 43 10.93 -5.39 -1.37
C SER A 43 10.97 -3.95 -0.90
N ALA A 44 11.99 -3.55 -0.12
CA ALA A 44 12.08 -2.22 0.46
C ALA A 44 13.50 -1.66 0.33
N LEU A 45 13.59 -0.34 0.42
CA LEU A 45 14.84 0.40 0.36
C LEU A 45 15.22 0.94 1.75
N ARG A 46 16.51 1.18 1.97
CA ARG A 46 17.04 1.96 3.09
C ARG A 46 18.04 2.99 2.57
N ILE A 47 18.22 4.07 3.32
CA ILE A 47 19.21 5.09 3.01
C ILE A 47 20.61 4.48 3.12
N ARG A 48 21.48 4.74 2.14
CA ARG A 48 22.86 4.25 2.15
C ARG A 48 23.69 4.95 3.23
N ASP A 49 24.75 4.27 3.67
CA ASP A 49 25.69 4.81 4.67
C ASP A 49 26.28 6.18 4.29
N ALA A 50 26.55 6.44 3.01
CA ALA A 50 27.04 7.73 2.54
C ALA A 50 26.07 8.90 2.85
N PHE A 51 24.79 8.61 3.04
CA PHE A 51 23.73 9.58 3.34
C PHE A 51 23.18 9.42 4.77
N ALA A 52 23.89 8.71 5.65
CA ALA A 52 23.46 8.40 7.02
C ALA A 52 23.04 9.60 7.87
N ALA A 53 23.60 10.79 7.60
CA ALA A 53 23.24 12.02 8.29
C ALA A 53 21.75 12.40 8.13
N TRP A 54 21.08 11.86 7.10
CA TRP A 54 19.67 12.08 6.78
C TRP A 54 18.76 10.92 7.19
N ASP A 55 19.32 9.84 7.72
CA ASP A 55 18.57 8.66 8.12
C ASP A 55 18.01 8.80 9.54
N ALA A 56 16.69 8.88 9.65
CA ALA A 56 15.99 8.99 10.92
C ALA A 56 16.12 7.72 11.78
N GLU A 57 16.19 6.53 11.17
CA GLU A 57 16.40 5.27 11.91
C GLU A 57 17.72 5.32 12.67
N ARG A 58 18.77 5.90 12.04
CA ARG A 58 20.09 6.08 12.66
C ARG A 58 20.16 7.24 13.63
N LYS A 59 19.55 8.37 13.28
CA LYS A 59 19.62 9.60 14.09
C LYS A 59 18.91 9.45 15.43
N PHE A 60 17.83 8.67 15.47
CA PHE A 60 16.98 8.52 16.65
C PHE A 60 16.99 7.10 17.23
N ASP A 61 17.89 6.23 16.76
CA ASP A 61 18.02 4.84 17.21
C ASP A 61 16.67 4.09 17.22
N LEU A 62 15.94 4.18 16.10
CA LEU A 62 14.59 3.63 16.00
C LEU A 62 14.64 2.12 15.84
N ALA A 63 14.06 1.41 16.80
CA ALA A 63 13.82 -0.03 16.70
C ALA A 63 12.45 -0.31 16.08
N PHE A 64 12.41 -1.20 15.09
CA PHE A 64 11.14 -1.64 14.51
C PHE A 64 10.33 -2.47 15.52
N GLN A 65 9.04 -2.18 15.63
CA GLN A 65 8.08 -2.94 16.43
C GLN A 65 6.89 -3.31 15.56
N SER A 66 6.67 -4.63 15.38
CA SER A 66 5.49 -5.11 14.66
C SER A 66 4.25 -4.93 15.52
N VAL A 67 3.21 -4.32 14.94
CA VAL A 67 1.92 -4.10 15.60
C VAL A 67 0.86 -4.87 14.81
N PRO A 68 0.08 -5.75 15.47
CA PRO A 68 -0.93 -6.53 14.78
C PRO A 68 -2.05 -5.64 14.25
N ASP A 69 -2.57 -6.00 13.08
CA ASP A 69 -3.78 -5.40 12.54
C ASP A 69 -5.02 -5.69 13.41
N ASN A 70 -6.03 -4.84 13.26
CA ASN A 70 -7.33 -5.09 13.89
C ASN A 70 -7.90 -6.43 13.39
N LYS A 71 -8.21 -7.33 14.32
CA LYS A 71 -8.69 -8.70 14.01
C LYS A 71 -9.99 -8.74 13.21
N ALA A 72 -10.84 -7.72 13.31
CA ALA A 72 -12.07 -7.61 12.53
C ALA A 72 -11.83 -7.10 11.10
N CYS A 73 -10.65 -6.53 10.83
CA CYS A 73 -10.31 -5.94 9.55
C CYS A 73 -9.72 -6.98 8.59
N GLU A 74 -10.20 -6.98 7.35
CA GLU A 74 -9.75 -7.91 6.31
C GLU A 74 -8.83 -7.26 5.27
N CYS A 75 -8.22 -6.11 5.59
CA CYS A 75 -7.33 -5.36 4.69
C CYS A 75 -6.26 -6.25 4.04
N GLY A 76 -5.61 -7.16 4.79
CA GLY A 76 -4.61 -8.06 4.23
C GLY A 76 -5.14 -9.03 3.16
N ALA A 77 -6.41 -9.45 3.24
CA ALA A 77 -7.03 -10.24 2.18
C ALA A 77 -7.40 -9.39 0.96
N ILE A 78 -7.82 -8.14 1.20
CA ILE A 78 -8.16 -7.17 0.15
C ILE A 78 -6.91 -6.73 -0.63
N LEU A 79 -5.81 -6.43 0.06
CA LEU A 79 -4.52 -6.07 -0.54
C LEU A 79 -3.96 -7.18 -1.44
N ARG A 80 -4.23 -8.45 -1.11
CA ARG A 80 -3.84 -9.61 -1.93
C ARG A 80 -4.80 -9.91 -3.08
N GLY A 81 -5.88 -9.14 -3.22
CA GLY A 81 -6.92 -9.39 -4.22
C GLY A 81 -7.75 -10.66 -3.97
N VAL A 82 -7.68 -11.24 -2.76
CA VAL A 82 -8.46 -12.42 -2.37
C VAL A 82 -9.89 -12.06 -1.98
N LYS A 83 -10.10 -10.82 -1.52
CA LYS A 83 -11.40 -10.27 -1.13
C LYS A 83 -11.62 -8.89 -1.74
N LYS A 84 -12.88 -8.55 -2.03
CA LYS A 84 -13.31 -7.19 -2.31
C LYS A 84 -13.61 -6.44 -1.01
N PRO A 85 -13.62 -5.10 -1.01
CA PRO A 85 -14.07 -4.33 0.14
C PRO A 85 -15.45 -4.75 0.66
N THR A 86 -16.39 -5.06 -0.24
CA THR A 86 -17.76 -5.51 0.09
C THR A 86 -17.82 -6.89 0.75
N ASP A 87 -16.76 -7.70 0.67
CA ASP A 87 -16.68 -9.00 1.36
C ASP A 87 -16.28 -8.84 2.83
N CYS A 88 -15.77 -7.66 3.21
CA CYS A 88 -15.35 -7.35 4.57
C CYS A 88 -16.56 -6.96 5.42
N ARG A 89 -16.82 -7.72 6.48
CA ARG A 89 -18.02 -7.58 7.32
C ARG A 89 -18.17 -6.21 7.98
N ILE A 90 -17.06 -5.52 8.24
CA ILE A 90 -17.06 -4.20 8.89
C ILE A 90 -17.02 -3.04 7.88
N PHE A 91 -16.91 -3.31 6.58
CA PHE A 91 -16.84 -2.28 5.55
C PHE A 91 -18.15 -1.49 5.45
N GLY A 92 -18.06 -0.16 5.46
CA GLY A 92 -19.19 0.75 5.31
C GLY A 92 -20.13 0.81 6.52
N THR A 93 -19.91 -0.02 7.53
CA THR A 93 -20.66 -0.03 8.79
C THR A 93 -19.81 0.57 9.91
N VAL A 94 -18.97 -0.25 10.56
CA VAL A 94 -18.06 0.19 11.61
C VAL A 94 -16.82 0.86 11.00
N CYS A 95 -16.34 0.36 9.86
CA CYS A 95 -15.20 0.91 9.14
C CYS A 95 -15.69 1.88 8.07
N THR A 96 -15.51 3.18 8.31
CA THR A 96 -15.83 4.29 7.40
C THR A 96 -14.65 5.26 7.32
N PRO A 97 -14.65 6.25 6.40
CA PRO A 97 -13.61 7.27 6.38
C PRO A 97 -13.50 8.05 7.69
N GLU A 98 -14.64 8.31 8.37
CA GLU A 98 -14.68 9.01 9.66
C GLU A 98 -14.26 8.11 10.83
N ASN A 99 -14.44 6.80 10.72
CA ASN A 99 -14.01 5.81 11.70
C ASN A 99 -13.25 4.65 11.04
N PRO A 100 -11.99 4.86 10.62
CA PRO A 100 -11.27 3.87 9.84
C PRO A 100 -10.68 2.78 10.75
N MET A 101 -11.05 1.52 10.49
CA MET A 101 -10.55 0.37 11.26
C MET A 101 -9.28 -0.26 10.67
N GLY A 102 -8.89 0.11 9.46
CA GLY A 102 -7.72 -0.44 8.76
C GLY A 102 -7.17 0.49 7.69
N SER A 103 -5.92 0.26 7.30
CA SER A 103 -5.17 1.15 6.39
C SER A 103 -5.84 1.36 5.04
N CYS A 104 -6.55 0.38 4.50
CA CYS A 104 -7.26 0.52 3.22
C CYS A 104 -8.43 1.51 3.27
N MET A 105 -8.92 1.90 4.46
CA MET A 105 -9.93 2.95 4.62
C MET A 105 -9.33 4.32 4.92
N VAL A 106 -8.10 4.38 5.47
CA VAL A 106 -7.39 5.64 5.74
C VAL A 106 -6.72 6.19 4.48
N SER A 107 -6.08 5.32 3.69
CA SER A 107 -5.32 5.74 2.51
C SER A 107 -6.23 6.25 1.40
N SER A 108 -5.85 7.35 0.75
CA SER A 108 -6.52 7.87 -0.46
C SER A 108 -6.45 6.89 -1.64
N GLU A 109 -5.42 6.04 -1.68
CA GLU A 109 -5.25 4.97 -2.67
C GLU A 109 -5.81 3.63 -2.16
N GLY A 110 -6.36 3.61 -0.94
CA GLY A 110 -6.87 2.41 -0.31
C GLY A 110 -8.11 1.88 -1.03
N ALA A 111 -8.12 0.58 -1.37
CA ALA A 111 -9.24 -0.04 -2.06
C ALA A 111 -10.58 0.12 -1.31
N CYS A 112 -10.58 0.13 0.02
CA CYS A 112 -11.80 0.35 0.80
C CYS A 112 -12.25 1.80 0.70
N ALA A 113 -11.37 2.79 0.88
CA ALA A 113 -11.71 4.20 0.74
C ALA A 113 -12.24 4.52 -0.66
N ALA A 114 -11.55 4.02 -1.70
CA ALA A 114 -11.98 4.18 -3.09
C ALA A 114 -13.37 3.57 -3.33
N HIS A 115 -13.61 2.34 -2.85
CA HIS A 115 -14.92 1.70 -3.01
C HIS A 115 -16.01 2.41 -2.20
N TYR A 116 -15.69 2.90 -1.00
CA TYR A 116 -16.64 3.66 -0.19
C TYR A 116 -17.06 4.96 -0.88
N ASN A 117 -16.10 5.70 -1.44
CA ASN A 117 -16.36 7.02 -2.04
C ASN A 117 -17.08 6.91 -3.39
N TYR A 118 -16.73 5.91 -4.21
CA TYR A 118 -17.17 5.85 -5.61
C TYR A 118 -17.98 4.60 -5.97
N GLY A 119 -17.79 3.50 -5.23
CA GLY A 119 -18.43 2.21 -5.50
C GLY A 119 -19.75 2.00 -4.75
N ARG A 120 -19.88 2.55 -3.53
CA ARG A 120 -20.99 2.21 -2.61
C ARG A 120 -22.40 2.38 -3.18
N PHE A 121 -22.58 3.32 -4.10
CA PHE A 121 -23.88 3.62 -4.71
C PHE A 121 -24.23 2.71 -5.89
N ARG A 122 -23.24 2.00 -6.46
CA ARG A 122 -23.43 1.09 -7.61
C ARG A 122 -23.86 -0.31 -7.18
N ASP A 123 -23.61 -0.66 -5.93
CA ASP A 123 -23.93 -1.97 -5.35
C ASP A 123 -25.29 -1.97 -4.62
N ILE A 124 -26.01 -0.85 -4.59
CA ILE A 124 -27.41 -0.76 -4.15
C ILE A 124 -28.29 -1.10 -5.35
N PRO A 125 -29.19 -2.11 -5.27
CA PRO A 125 -30.12 -2.36 -6.36
C PRO A 125 -30.95 -1.10 -6.64
N VAL A 126 -30.95 -0.64 -7.88
CA VAL A 126 -31.89 0.39 -8.33
C VAL A 126 -33.27 -0.26 -8.35
N VAL A 127 -34.02 -0.11 -7.26
CA VAL A 127 -35.43 -0.47 -7.23
C VAL A 127 -36.17 0.65 -7.97
N ALA A 128 -36.61 0.37 -9.20
CA ALA A 128 -37.54 1.26 -9.89
C ALA A 128 -38.80 1.40 -9.04
N ALA A 129 -39.21 2.64 -8.76
CA ALA A 129 -40.46 2.97 -8.08
C ALA A 129 -41.68 2.65 -8.97
#